data_AF-A0A2G2JYB3-F1
#
_entry.id   AF-A0A2G2JYB3-F1
#
_cell.length_a   1.000
_cell.length_b   1.000
_cell.length_c   1.000
_cell.angle_alpha   90.00
_cell.angle_beta   90.00
_cell.angle_gamma   90.00
#
_symmetry.space_group_name_H-M   'P 1'
#
loop_
_entity.id
_entity.type
_entity.pdbx_description
1 polymer ?
#
loop_
_entity_poly.entity_id
_entity_poly.type
_entity_poly.pdbx_seq_one_letter_code
_entity_poly.pdbx_strand_id
1 'polypeptide(L)'
;MAQDRVYINQCSLREKVFDNGGSLINAAFKVSELQEHADNNGWVNIVIAKRREISDKGATHYAYKSEYEPRVDKSRIDATSLPSTPNPIDDDDLPF
;
A
#
# COMPACT_ATOMS: atom_id res chain seq x y z
N MET A 1 20.48 14.65 6.33
CA MET A 1 19.32 15.46 6.76
C MET A 1 18.35 14.51 7.44
N ALA A 2 17.99 14.76 8.70
CA ALA A 2 17.05 13.89 9.42
C ALA A 2 15.65 14.20 8.88
N GLN A 3 15.05 13.27 8.14
CA GLN A 3 13.62 13.36 7.80
C GLN A 3 12.84 13.31 9.11
N ASP A 4 12.05 14.36 9.38
CA ASP A 4 11.13 14.42 10.50
C ASP A 4 10.03 13.37 10.30
N ARG A 5 10.28 12.17 10.82
CA ARG A 5 9.32 11.07 10.76
C ARG A 5 8.19 11.37 11.73
N VAL A 6 6.97 11.48 11.19
CA VAL A 6 5.76 11.57 12.01
C VAL A 6 5.44 10.18 12.55
N TYR A 7 5.67 9.96 13.83
CA TYR A 7 5.39 8.69 14.50
C TYR A 7 3.91 8.59 14.89
N ILE A 8 3.34 7.40 14.72
CA ILE A 8 1.96 7.12 15.15
C ILE A 8 2.03 6.60 16.58
N ASN A 9 1.76 7.47 17.55
CA ASN A 9 1.95 7.16 18.96
C ASN A 9 0.83 6.26 19.52
N GLN A 10 -0.40 6.41 19.03
CA GLN A 10 -1.58 5.64 19.48
C GLN A 10 -1.81 4.39 18.61
N CYS A 11 -0.78 3.57 18.45
CA CYS A 11 -0.87 2.29 17.76
C CYS A 11 -0.36 1.11 18.62
N SER A 12 -0.96 -0.06 18.44
CA SER A 12 -0.52 -1.32 19.02
C SER A 12 -0.12 -2.26 17.89
N LEU A 13 1.18 -2.53 17.79
CA LEU A 13 1.76 -3.40 16.78
C LEU A 13 2.42 -4.60 17.46
N ARG A 14 1.86 -5.80 17.24
CA ARG A 14 2.34 -7.05 17.80
C ARG A 14 2.58 -8.07 16.70
N GLU A 15 3.83 -8.45 16.52
CA GLU A 15 4.23 -9.53 15.64
C GLU A 15 4.13 -10.86 16.37
N LYS A 16 3.49 -11.83 15.71
CA LYS A 16 3.51 -13.24 16.06
C LYS A 16 4.25 -13.98 14.96
N VAL A 17 5.39 -14.57 15.32
CA VAL A 17 6.16 -15.44 14.44
C VAL A 17 5.71 -16.88 14.67
N PHE A 18 5.51 -17.61 13.58
CA PHE A 18 5.16 -19.02 13.59
C PHE A 18 6.38 -19.88 13.31
N ASP A 19 6.39 -21.10 13.82
CA ASP A 19 7.51 -22.04 13.70
C ASP A 19 7.80 -22.45 12.24
N ASN A 20 6.85 -22.23 11.34
CA ASN A 20 6.98 -22.46 9.90
C ASN A 20 7.69 -21.31 9.14
N GLY A 21 8.18 -20.29 9.85
CA GLY A 21 8.84 -19.12 9.25
C GLY A 21 7.89 -18.02 8.78
N GLY A 22 6.57 -18.19 8.93
CA GLY A 22 5.59 -17.13 8.70
C GLY A 22 5.55 -16.12 9.85
N SER A 23 5.28 -14.86 9.54
CA SER A 23 5.07 -13.81 10.53
C SER A 23 3.74 -13.10 10.28
N LEU A 24 2.92 -12.95 11.32
CA LEU A 24 1.73 -12.11 11.30
C LEU A 24 1.98 -10.89 12.16
N ILE A 25 1.61 -9.70 11.67
CA ILE A 25 1.60 -8.48 12.46
C ILE A 25 0.14 -8.12 12.72
N ASN A 26 -0.24 -8.11 14.00
CA ASN A 26 -1.48 -7.51 14.44
C ASN A 26 -1.25 -6.02 14.66
N ALA A 27 -1.95 -5.19 13.88
CA ALA A 27 -1.85 -3.74 13.92
C ALA A 27 -3.20 -3.13 14.30
N ALA A 28 -3.26 -2.46 15.44
CA ALA A 28 -4.42 -1.69 15.87
C ALA A 28 -4.04 -0.22 15.93
N PHE A 29 -4.85 0.63 15.30
CA PHE A 29 -4.65 2.07 15.26
C PHE A 29 -5.88 2.77 15.82
N LYS A 30 -5.67 3.83 16.61
CA LYS A 30 -6.78 4.68 17.03
C LYS A 30 -7.26 5.48 15.83
N VAL A 31 -8.54 5.34 15.47
CA VAL A 31 -9.14 5.98 14.29
C VAL A 31 -8.96 7.49 14.30
N SER A 32 -9.06 8.14 15.47
CA SER A 32 -8.88 9.60 15.60
C SER A 32 -7.48 10.05 15.16
N GLU A 33 -6.44 9.34 15.58
CA GLU A 33 -5.04 9.63 15.20
C GLU A 33 -4.80 9.31 13.73
N LEU A 34 -5.40 8.21 13.25
CA LEU A 34 -5.24 7.77 11.87
C LEU A 34 -5.83 8.80 10.90
N GLN A 35 -6.95 9.44 11.26
CA GLN A 35 -7.58 10.49 10.46
C GLN A 35 -6.72 11.75 10.38
N GLU A 36 -6.01 12.13 11.44
CA GLU A 36 -5.07 13.27 11.40
C GLU A 36 -3.92 13.05 10.41
N HIS A 37 -3.58 11.78 10.15
CA HIS A 37 -2.55 11.40 9.20
C HIS A 37 -3.08 10.96 7.83
N ALA A 38 -4.40 10.92 7.65
CA ALA A 38 -5.03 10.57 6.40
C ALA A 38 -4.81 11.69 5.37
N ASP A 39 -4.46 11.30 4.16
CA ASP A 39 -4.36 12.23 3.04
C ASP A 39 -5.77 12.63 2.56
N ASN A 40 -5.87 13.64 1.69
CA ASN A 40 -7.17 14.15 1.18
C ASN A 40 -8.05 13.07 0.51
N ASN A 41 -7.46 11.95 0.08
CA ASN A 41 -8.18 10.81 -0.51
C ASN A 41 -8.63 9.77 0.53
N GLY A 42 -8.43 10.01 1.84
CA GLY A 42 -8.81 9.10 2.92
C GLY A 42 -7.87 7.92 3.13
N TRP A 43 -6.71 7.91 2.47
CA TRP A 43 -5.70 6.86 2.62
C TRP A 43 -4.63 7.27 3.62
N VAL A 44 -4.07 6.29 4.33
CA VAL A 44 -3.03 6.53 5.33
C VAL A 44 -1.87 5.60 5.00
N ASN A 45 -0.76 6.18 4.53
CA ASN A 45 0.45 5.42 4.23
C ASN A 45 1.37 5.36 5.46
N ILE A 46 1.64 4.14 5.93
CA ILE A 46 2.36 3.89 7.18
C ILE A 46 3.44 2.84 6.93
N VAL A 47 4.65 3.09 7.45
CA VAL A 47 5.71 2.08 7.51
C VAL A 47 5.70 1.44 8.89
N ILE A 48 5.60 0.11 8.93
CA ILE A 48 5.74 -0.69 10.15
C ILE A 48 7.15 -1.25 10.19
N ALA A 49 7.95 -0.83 11.18
CA ALA A 49 9.32 -1.27 11.36
C ALA A 49 9.48 -2.08 12.64
N LYS A 50 10.28 -3.14 12.58
CA LYS A 50 10.60 -4.00 13.73
C LYS A 50 11.48 -3.26 14.72
N ARG A 51 11.12 -3.27 16.00
CA ARG A 51 11.96 -2.72 17.05
C ARG A 51 13.10 -3.68 17.36
N ARG A 52 14.27 -3.14 17.70
CA ARG A 52 15.36 -3.93 18.29
C ARG A 52 15.01 -4.40 19.70
N GLU A 53 14.29 -3.55 20.44
CA GLU A 53 13.85 -3.82 21.80
C GLU A 53 12.33 -3.75 21.87
N ILE A 54 11.72 -4.77 22.49
CA ILE A 54 10.27 -4.81 22.69
C ILE A 54 9.91 -3.71 23.69
N SER A 55 8.86 -2.94 23.38
CA SER A 55 8.37 -1.90 24.30
C SER A 55 7.90 -2.51 25.62
N ASP A 56 7.88 -1.73 26.70
CA ASP A 56 7.31 -2.14 28.00
C ASP A 56 5.86 -2.66 27.91
N LYS A 57 5.10 -2.22 26.90
CA LYS A 57 3.71 -2.66 26.64
C LYS A 57 3.61 -3.91 25.74
N GLY A 58 4.72 -4.55 25.42
CA GLY A 58 4.81 -5.71 24.54
C GLY A 58 4.67 -5.39 23.06
N ALA A 59 4.84 -4.14 22.64
CA ALA A 59 4.83 -3.77 21.22
C ALA A 59 6.18 -4.12 20.58
N THR A 60 6.15 -4.96 19.54
CA THR A 60 7.37 -5.43 18.86
C THR A 60 7.74 -4.57 17.66
N HIS A 61 6.81 -3.75 17.16
CA HIS A 61 7.01 -2.87 16.01
C HIS A 61 6.62 -1.43 16.36
N TYR A 62 7.09 -0.49 15.54
CA TYR A 62 6.66 0.90 15.56
C TYR A 62 6.19 1.31 14.16
N ALA A 63 5.27 2.27 14.13
CA ALA A 63 4.73 2.84 12.90
C ALA A 63 5.11 4.31 12.76
N TYR A 64 5.42 4.72 11.54
CA TYR A 64 5.59 6.13 11.18
C TYR A 64 4.96 6.40 9.81
N LYS A 65 4.53 7.64 9.58
CA LYS A 65 3.96 8.07 8.30
C LYS A 65 5.02 7.90 7.20
N SER A 66 4.61 7.26 6.11
CA SER A 66 5.44 7.20 4.92
C SER A 66 5.24 8.46 4.10
N GLU A 67 6.33 9.10 3.69
CA GLU A 67 6.31 10.14 2.63
C GLU A 67 6.24 9.51 1.23
N TYR A 68 6.13 8.18 1.12
CA TYR A 68 6.04 7.50 -0.15
C TYR A 68 4.70 7.81 -0.81
N GLU A 69 4.71 8.71 -1.78
CA GLU A 69 3.65 8.81 -2.77
C GLU A 69 3.90 7.74 -3.84
N PRO A 70 2.94 6.83 -4.10
CA PRO A 70 3.08 5.95 -5.24
C PRO A 70 3.21 6.81 -6.48
N ARG A 71 4.33 6.67 -7.20
CA ARG A 71 4.46 7.27 -8.53
C ARG A 71 3.34 6.68 -9.36
N VAL A 72 2.32 7.49 -9.65
CA VAL A 72 1.34 7.15 -10.68
C VAL A 72 2.11 7.16 -11.98
N ASP A 73 2.69 6.02 -12.35
CA ASP A 73 3.14 5.76 -13.70
C ASP A 73 1.88 5.81 -14.57
N LYS A 74 1.59 6.98 -15.13
CA LYS A 74 0.54 7.22 -16.12
C LYS A 74 0.74 6.38 -17.40
N SER A 75 1.78 5.55 -17.47
CA SER A 75 2.08 4.66 -18.59
C SER A 75 1.35 3.31 -18.54
N ARG A 76 0.55 3.02 -17.49
CA ARG A 76 -0.26 1.77 -17.42
C ARG A 76 -1.75 1.94 -17.66
N ILE A 77 -2.23 3.14 -17.99
CA ILE A 77 -3.61 3.38 -18.43
C ILE A 77 -3.60 3.68 -19.93
N ASP A 78 -3.23 2.71 -20.77
CA ASP A 78 -3.64 2.67 -22.18
C ASP A 78 -3.20 1.33 -22.82
N ALA A 79 -3.91 0.25 -22.47
CA ALA A 79 -3.84 -1.01 -23.23
C ALA A 79 -5.16 -1.81 -23.16
N THR A 80 -6.30 -1.18 -22.88
CA THR A 80 -7.61 -1.85 -22.90
C THR A 80 -8.73 -0.94 -23.40
N SER A 81 -8.42 -0.15 -24.43
CA SER A 81 -9.44 0.42 -25.33
C SER A 81 -8.87 0.47 -26.74
N LEU A 82 -8.70 -0.70 -27.34
CA LEU A 82 -8.83 -0.80 -28.79
C LEU A 82 -10.31 -0.52 -29.09
N PRO A 83 -10.68 0.54 -29.81
CA PRO A 83 -11.93 0.48 -30.55
C PRO A 83 -11.78 -0.67 -31.56
N SER A 84 -12.58 -1.72 -31.38
CA SER A 84 -12.82 -2.69 -32.45
C SER A 84 -13.50 -1.94 -33.59
N THR A 85 -12.73 -1.37 -34.51
CA THR A 85 -13.20 -1.12 -35.86
C THR A 85 -13.31 -2.49 -36.51
N PRO A 86 -14.52 -3.01 -36.82
CA PRO A 86 -14.61 -4.14 -37.73
C PRO A 86 -14.12 -3.64 -39.09
N ASN A 87 -13.00 -4.18 -39.58
CA ASN A 87 -12.62 -4.00 -40.97
C ASN A 87 -13.81 -4.44 -41.84
N PRO A 88 -14.24 -3.67 -42.86
CA PRO A 88 -15.16 -4.20 -43.85
C PRO A 88 -14.51 -5.44 -44.48
N ILE A 89 -15.23 -6.55 -44.45
CA ILE A 89 -14.86 -7.76 -45.18
C ILE A 89 -15.17 -7.43 -46.64
N ASP A 90 -14.15 -7.15 -47.44
CA ASP A 90 -14.29 -7.12 -48.90
C ASP A 90 -14.53 -8.56 -49.39
N ASP A 91 -15.68 -8.77 -50.03
CA ASP A 91 -16.22 -10.06 -50.52
C ASP A 91 -15.43 -10.62 -51.73
N ASP A 92 -14.19 -10.16 -51.96
CA ASP A 92 -13.43 -10.33 -53.21
C ASP A 92 -12.13 -11.16 -53.03
N ASP A 93 -11.98 -11.83 -51.88
CA ASP A 93 -10.79 -12.66 -51.56
C ASP A 93 -11.16 -14.09 -51.12
N LEU A 94 -12.24 -14.65 -51.71
CA LEU A 94 -12.56 -16.07 -51.63
C LEU A 94 -12.13 -16.78 -52.93
N PRO A 95 -11.20 -17.74 -52.89
CA PRO A 95 -10.89 -18.54 -54.07
C PRO A 95 -12.07 -19.45 -54.44
N PHE A 96 -12.43 -19.46 -55.73
CA PHE A 96 -13.46 -20.35 -56.31
C PHE A 96 -13.22 -21.83 -56.00
#